data_AF-A0ABD1L9U9-F1
#
_entry.id   AF-A0ABD1L9U9-F1
#
_cell.length_a   1.000
_cell.length_b   1.000
_cell.length_c   1.000
_cell.angle_alpha   90.00
_cell.angle_beta   90.00
_cell.angle_gamma   90.00
#
_symmetry.space_group_name_H-M   'P 1'
#
loop_
_entity.id
_entity.type
_entity.pdbx_description
1 polymer ?
#
loop_
_entity_poly.entity_id
_entity_poly.type
_entity_poly.pdbx_seq_one_letter_code
_entity_poly.pdbx_strand_id
1 'polypeptide(L)' 'MANTGNLDAAIEQLLNVEKQMRLAGDVADTRKAITDILQLCFDARAWKTLNDHIVILSKRRG' A
#
# COMPACT_ATOMS: atom_id res chain seq x y z
N MET A 1 0.63 -20.88 12.23
CA MET A 1 0.45 -19.44 12.54
C MET A 1 0.77 -18.70 11.25
N ALA A 2 -0.24 -18.16 10.59
CA ALA A 2 -0.10 -17.60 9.25
C ALA A 2 0.87 -16.39 9.27
N ASN A 3 1.54 -16.17 8.15
CA ASN A 3 2.64 -15.24 7.87
C ASN A 3 2.29 -13.73 8.04
N THR A 4 1.35 -13.39 8.90
CA THR A 4 0.79 -12.04 9.07
C THR A 4 1.84 -11.02 9.51
N GLY A 5 2.82 -11.43 10.31
CA GLY A 5 3.89 -10.52 10.77
C GLY A 5 4.82 -9.99 9.66
N ASN A 6 5.00 -10.74 8.57
CA ASN A 6 5.75 -10.25 7.40
C ASN A 6 4.92 -9.29 6.55
N LEU A 7 3.59 -9.39 6.62
CA LEU A 7 2.71 -8.62 5.76
C LEU A 7 2.63 -7.16 6.20
N ASP A 8 2.38 -6.94 7.50
CA ASP A 8 2.34 -5.60 8.07
C ASP A 8 3.68 -4.88 7.87
N ALA A 9 4.80 -5.58 8.06
CA ALA A 9 6.14 -5.03 7.81
C ALA A 9 6.36 -4.64 6.34
N ALA A 10 5.91 -5.48 5.39
CA ALA A 10 6.02 -5.18 3.97
C ALA A 10 5.10 -4.01 3.54
N ILE A 11 3.89 -3.94 4.09
CA ILE A 11 2.97 -2.83 3.87
C ILE A 11 3.56 -1.52 4.40
N GLU A 12 4.16 -1.55 5.60
CA GLU A 12 4.79 -0.37 6.21
C GLU A 12 5.99 0.13 5.38
N GLN A 13 6.81 -0.77 4.85
CA GLN A 13 7.90 -0.42 3.93
C GLN A 13 7.38 0.26 2.66
N LEU A 14 6.36 -0.32 2.02
CA LEU A 14 5.79 0.23 0.79
C LEU A 14 5.07 1.57 1.04
N LEU A 15 4.42 1.74 2.19
CA LEU A 15 3.84 3.02 2.62
C LEU A 15 4.91 4.10 2.79
N ASN A 16 6.09 3.73 3.30
CA ASN A 16 7.19 4.67 3.43
C ASN A 16 7.75 5.07 2.05
N VAL A 17 7.85 4.12 1.12
CA VAL A 17 8.21 4.40 -0.28
C VAL A 17 7.18 5.32 -0.92
N GLU A 18 5.87 5.05 -0.79
CA GLU A 18 4.80 5.93 -1.29
C GLU A 18 4.96 7.35 -0.74
N LYS A 19 5.21 7.49 0.57
CA LYS A 19 5.43 8.78 1.21
C LYS A 19 6.64 9.52 0.62
N GLN A 20 7.75 8.82 0.36
CA GLN A 20 8.94 9.40 -0.25
C GLN A 20 8.68 9.84 -1.69
N MET A 21 8.02 9.01 -2.51
CA MET A 21 7.70 9.33 -3.91
C MET A 21 6.72 10.50 -4.01
N ARG A 22 5.73 10.58 -3.11
CA ARG A 22 4.81 11.71 -3.01
C ARG A 22 5.53 13.01 -2.65
N LEU A 23 6.51 12.96 -1.74
CA LEU A 23 7.34 14.13 -1.40
C LEU A 23 8.29 14.51 -2.55
N ALA A 24 8.76 13.54 -3.33
CA ALA A 24 9.56 13.76 -4.52
C ALA A 24 8.76 14.32 -5.72
N GLY A 25 7.42 14.34 -5.63
CA GLY A 25 6.53 14.78 -6.70
C GLY A 25 6.37 13.75 -7.83
N ASP A 26 6.85 12.51 -7.63
CA ASP A 26 6.78 11.46 -8.64
C ASP A 26 5.45 10.69 -8.53
N VAL A 27 4.49 11.10 -9.35
CA VAL A 27 3.15 10.51 -9.39
C VAL A 27 3.16 9.09 -9.97
N ALA A 28 4.10 8.77 -10.86
CA ALA A 28 4.20 7.45 -11.49
C ALA A 28 4.66 6.41 -10.45
N ASP A 29 5.72 6.73 -9.71
CA ASP A 29 6.24 5.85 -8.67
C ASP A 29 5.30 5.78 -7.45
N THR A 30 4.61 6.87 -7.12
CA THR A 30 3.56 6.86 -6.09
C THR A 30 2.45 5.86 -6.46
N ARG A 31 2.00 5.86 -7.73
CA ARG A 31 0.99 4.89 -8.21
C ARG A 31 1.53 3.46 -8.16
N LYS A 32 2.79 3.24 -8.52
CA LYS A 32 3.43 1.92 -8.50
C LYS A 32 3.51 1.36 -7.08
N ALA A 33 4.00 2.13 -6.11
CA ALA A 33 4.06 1.72 -4.71
C ALA A 33 2.68 1.35 -4.15
N ILE A 34 1.65 2.09 -4.54
CA ILE A 34 0.25 1.79 -4.19
C ILE A 34 -0.22 0.47 -4.81
N THR A 35 0.06 0.24 -6.10
CA THR A 35 -0.30 -1.02 -6.77
C THR A 35 0.40 -2.21 -6.12
N ASP A 36 1.66 -2.06 -5.73
CA ASP A 36 2.41 -3.10 -5.02
C ASP A 36 1.76 -3.42 -3.65
N ILE A 37 1.31 -2.40 -2.89
CA ILE A 37 0.58 -2.62 -1.62
C ILE A 37 -0.70 -3.42 -1.85
N LEU A 38 -1.44 -3.12 -2.92
CA LEU A 38 -2.68 -3.81 -3.26
C LEU A 38 -2.41 -5.27 -3.65
N GLN A 39 -1.38 -5.55 -4.45
CA GLN A 39 -0.97 -6.92 -4.78
C GLN A 39 -0.55 -7.69 -3.53
N LEU A 40 0.23 -7.06 -2.65
CA LEU A 40 0.73 -7.71 -1.43
C LEU A 40 -0.41 -8.04 -0.46
N CYS A 41 -1.39 -7.14 -0.31
CA CYS A 41 -2.63 -7.41 0.44
C CYS A 41 -3.50 -8.50 -0.20
N PHE A 42 -3.51 -8.59 -1.53
CA PHE A 42 -4.25 -9.61 -2.28
C PHE A 42 -3.63 -11.01 -2.09
N ASP A 43 -2.32 -11.14 -2.24
CA ASP A 43 -1.58 -12.39 -1.99
C ASP A 43 -1.73 -12.88 -0.55
N ALA A 44 -1.79 -11.95 0.40
CA ALA A 44 -2.05 -12.24 1.80
C ALA A 44 -3.47 -12.73 2.11
N ARG A 45 -4.42 -12.56 1.17
CA ARG A 45 -5.87 -12.61 1.40
C ARG A 45 -6.33 -11.66 2.51
N ALA A 46 -5.63 -10.54 2.69
CA ALA A 46 -5.95 -9.50 3.67
C ALA A 46 -6.98 -8.50 3.09
N TRP A 47 -8.16 -9.02 2.74
CA TRP A 47 -9.22 -8.26 2.04
C TRP A 47 -9.70 -7.02 2.80
N LYS A 48 -9.66 -7.06 4.14
CA LYS A 48 -10.06 -5.95 4.99
C LYS A 48 -9.08 -4.78 4.87
N THR A 49 -7.79 -5.06 5.02
CA THR A 49 -6.70 -4.09 4.87
C THR A 49 -6.66 -3.51 3.45
N LEU A 50 -6.89 -4.36 2.44
CA LEU A 50 -7.00 -3.93 1.05
C LEU A 50 -8.10 -2.86 0.87
N ASN A 51 -9.29 -3.12 1.41
CA ASN A 51 -10.44 -2.23 1.26
C ASN A 51 -10.20 -0.88 1.95
N ASP A 52 -9.66 -0.88 3.18
CA ASP A 52 -9.29 0.34 3.89
C ASP A 52 -8.27 1.17 3.11
N HIS A 53 -7.22 0.53 2.56
CA HIS A 53 -6.23 1.22 1.73
C HIS A 53 -6.84 1.81 0.45
N ILE A 54 -7.72 1.08 -0.25
CA ILE A 54 -8.44 1.60 -1.43
C ILE A 54 -9.26 2.85 -1.06
N VAL A 55 -9.98 2.81 0.06
CA VAL A 55 -10.80 3.93 0.54
C VAL A 55 -9.93 5.14 0.89
N ILE A 56 -8.84 4.94 1.62
CA ILE A 56 -7.91 6.01 2.00
C ILE A 56 -7.33 6.68 0.75
N LEU A 57 -6.91 5.89 -0.23
CA LEU A 57 -6.31 6.39 -1.47
C LEU A 57 -7.30 7.14 -2.35
N SER A 58 -8.55 6.65 -2.41
CA SER A 58 -9.64 7.32 -3.11
C SER A 58 -9.95 8.68 -2.47
N LYS A 59 -9.98 8.75 -1.12
CA LYS A 59 -10.22 9.99 -0.38
C LYS A 59 -9.06 10.99 -0.44
N ARG A 60 -7.81 10.53 -0.57
CA ARG A 60 -6.62 11.40 -0.64
C ARG A 60 -6.44 12.10 -1.99
N ARG A 61 -7.15 11.66 -3.02
CA ARG A 61 -7.02 12.13 -4.41
C ARG A 61 -8.29 12.82 -4.94
N GLY A 62 -9.39 12.79 -4.18
CA GLY A 62 -10.59 13.58 -4.42
C GLY A 62 -10.47 15.00 -3.89
#